data_AF-A0A8H5NP54-F1
#
_entry.id   AF-A0A8H5NP54-F1
#
_cell.length_a   1.000
_cell.length_b   1.000
_cell.length_c   1.000
_cell.angle_alpha   90.00
_cell.angle_beta   90.00
_cell.angle_gamma   90.00
#
_symmetry.space_group_name_H-M   'P 1'
#
loop_
_entity.id
_entity.type
_entity.pdbx_description
1 polymer ?
#
loop_
_entity_poly.entity_id
_entity_poly.type
_entity_poly.pdbx_seq_one_letter_code
_entity_poly.pdbx_strand_id
1 'polypeptide(L)'
;MNAPCRCCDIYKHAQRVIAWLGPTDEHSPIAIAMLGELADCVDFTNEEDDILDNRITFKPDKYDFIMRRHSDNSHDWSKPMAFSDRQWKALISLISRSWFRRLWIRQEILLAGKDTIILVTEPRDRVFALLGLAEGGFTSEIVVDYRKDVKDVHRDALVRASTYHQDLKLMSLCDSASEPTWIPDLERIQLQRPITYGRAALCSAENGHAFTKEQLLLQGIRCDYITELVGPQDSQNSQAGLQATVVDAARRYLGPEPETWDFQKVQQFFLMLHVSDFFIHRPLINKMHEQLAEQISAHSKTLGGQLAHLTYYLHNRSIYLTKMGSIVLGPRGCQPDDLVVVFLGCHLPMVLWSIEDDEYKLRGPCVPPSLLAGEAILGELPKGWRLSYPKRGEKPVLEDPDGKRHHIDPRLDDIPIPEEWELRWRDNGTLFWYIATEDRWTNFDSRVSLEGLRKRGVEVIDYVLR
;
A
#
# COMPACT_ATOMS: atom_id res chain seq x y z
N MET A 1 27.09 -16.33 25.85
CA MET A 1 26.17 -15.98 24.75
C MET A 1 24.90 -15.47 25.41
N ASN A 2 24.55 -14.21 25.23
CA ASN A 2 23.27 -13.70 25.72
C ASN A 2 22.31 -13.74 24.54
N ALA A 3 21.24 -14.55 24.64
CA ALA A 3 20.15 -14.46 23.68
C ALA A 3 19.49 -13.07 23.81
N PRO A 4 19.11 -12.42 22.70
CA PRO A 4 18.32 -11.19 22.78
C PRO A 4 16.97 -11.51 23.41
N CYS A 5 16.61 -10.83 24.51
CA CYS A 5 15.26 -10.91 25.07
C CYS A 5 14.24 -10.45 24.02
N ARG A 6 13.17 -11.23 23.80
CA ARG A 6 12.10 -10.81 22.90
C ARG A 6 11.33 -9.67 23.52
N CYS A 7 10.92 -8.69 22.71
CA CYS A 7 10.22 -7.49 23.19
C CYS A 7 8.89 -7.83 23.90
N CYS A 8 8.21 -8.90 23.45
CA CYS A 8 7.02 -9.43 24.12
C CYS A 8 7.26 -9.87 25.57
N ASP A 9 8.43 -10.44 25.86
CA ASP A 9 8.76 -10.96 27.19
C ASP A 9 9.02 -9.81 28.17
N ILE A 10 9.54 -8.69 27.67
CA ILE A 10 9.75 -7.46 28.47
C ILE A 10 8.39 -6.91 28.92
N TYR A 11 7.41 -6.81 28.03
CA TYR A 11 6.07 -6.30 28.38
C TYR A 11 5.28 -7.27 29.27
N LYS A 12 5.35 -8.59 29.01
CA LYS A 12 4.70 -9.62 29.85
C LYS A 12 5.19 -9.63 31.30
N HIS A 13 6.44 -9.25 31.56
CA HIS A 13 7.03 -9.22 32.91
C HIS A 13 7.15 -7.81 33.49
N ALA A 14 6.66 -6.78 32.79
CA ALA A 14 6.67 -5.41 33.29
C ALA A 14 5.62 -5.24 34.39
N GLN A 15 6.02 -4.77 35.58
CA GLN A 15 5.07 -4.41 36.64
C GLN A 15 4.10 -3.29 36.22
N ARG A 16 4.52 -2.43 35.28
CA ARG A 16 3.71 -1.37 34.68
C ARG A 16 4.37 -0.88 33.39
N VAL A 17 3.57 -0.59 32.35
CA VAL A 17 4.01 0.14 31.14
C VAL A 17 3.51 1.58 31.18
N ILE A 18 4.26 2.48 30.53
CA ILE A 18 3.93 3.90 30.39
C ILE A 18 4.10 4.33 28.91
N ALA A 19 3.05 4.82 28.24
CA ALA A 19 3.03 5.05 26.78
C ALA A 19 2.11 6.22 26.28
N TRP A 20 2.58 7.46 26.00
CA TRP A 20 1.70 8.65 25.80
C TRP A 20 1.03 8.55 24.44
N LEU A 21 0.04 9.40 24.31
CA LEU A 21 -0.56 9.72 23.03
C LEU A 21 0.09 10.98 22.43
N GLY A 22 0.67 11.88 23.22
CA GLY A 22 1.31 13.14 22.81
C GLY A 22 1.02 14.26 23.82
N PRO A 23 1.42 15.52 23.55
CA PRO A 23 1.04 16.66 24.41
C PRO A 23 -0.48 16.81 24.52
N THR A 24 -0.96 17.38 25.62
CA THR A 24 -2.40 17.66 25.82
C THR A 24 -2.84 18.83 24.94
N ASP A 25 -4.00 18.70 24.31
CA ASP A 25 -4.68 19.73 23.51
C ASP A 25 -6.15 19.88 23.96
N GLU A 26 -6.89 20.79 23.33
CA GLU A 26 -8.33 21.03 23.61
C GLU A 26 -9.25 19.84 23.30
N HIS A 27 -8.77 18.86 22.53
CA HIS A 27 -9.49 17.65 22.17
C HIS A 27 -9.26 16.49 23.15
N SER A 28 -8.12 16.49 23.84
CA SER A 28 -7.65 15.36 24.66
C SER A 28 -8.65 14.94 25.75
N PRO A 29 -9.22 15.85 26.57
CA PRO A 29 -10.13 15.43 27.65
C PRO A 29 -11.44 14.85 27.10
N ILE A 30 -11.93 15.39 25.99
CA ILE A 30 -13.17 14.98 25.32
C ILE A 30 -13.00 13.57 24.72
N ALA A 31 -11.86 13.33 24.06
CA ALA A 31 -11.52 12.05 23.45
C ALA A 31 -11.32 10.93 24.50
N ILE A 32 -10.64 11.24 25.61
CA ILE A 32 -10.42 10.28 26.70
C ILE A 32 -11.73 9.93 27.41
N ALA A 33 -12.61 10.91 27.67
CA ALA A 33 -13.94 10.64 28.23
C ALA A 33 -14.79 9.74 27.31
N MET A 34 -14.81 10.05 26.00
CA MET A 34 -15.51 9.24 24.99
C MET A 34 -14.97 7.80 24.89
N LEU A 35 -13.64 7.61 25.00
CA LEU A 35 -13.04 6.28 25.04
C LEU A 35 -13.43 5.49 26.30
N GLY A 36 -13.61 6.17 27.44
CA GLY A 36 -14.16 5.56 28.66
C GLY A 36 -15.59 5.06 28.46
N GLU A 37 -16.47 5.92 27.92
CA GLU A 37 -17.86 5.55 27.60
C GLU A 37 -17.96 4.38 26.61
N LEU A 38 -17.05 4.32 25.62
CA LEU A 38 -16.96 3.20 24.68
C LEU A 38 -16.44 1.92 25.33
N ALA A 39 -15.41 2.00 26.19
CA ALA A 39 -14.85 0.86 26.91
C ALA A 39 -15.90 0.25 27.88
N ASP A 40 -16.71 1.07 28.54
CA ASP A 40 -17.81 0.60 29.38
C ASP A 40 -18.88 -0.18 28.61
N CYS A 41 -18.97 -0.01 27.29
CA CYS A 41 -19.95 -0.69 26.44
C CYS A 41 -19.50 -2.04 25.84
N VAL A 42 -18.25 -2.42 26.02
CA VAL A 42 -17.69 -3.67 25.50
C VAL A 42 -17.14 -4.57 26.61
N ASP A 43 -17.25 -5.86 26.39
CA ASP A 43 -16.44 -6.88 27.05
C ASP A 43 -15.28 -7.25 26.13
N PHE A 44 -14.14 -7.53 26.73
CA PHE A 44 -12.89 -7.84 26.04
C PHE A 44 -12.32 -9.15 26.55
N THR A 45 -12.28 -10.17 25.69
CA THR A 45 -11.71 -11.47 26.01
C THR A 45 -10.35 -11.59 25.34
N ASN A 46 -9.29 -11.57 26.16
CA ASN A 46 -7.97 -12.06 25.79
C ASN A 46 -7.95 -13.57 26.06
N GLU A 47 -7.53 -14.37 25.09
CA GLU A 47 -6.95 -15.69 25.37
C GLU A 47 -5.43 -15.49 25.48
N GLU A 48 -4.81 -15.94 26.58
CA GLU A 48 -3.46 -15.50 26.99
C GLU A 48 -2.34 -15.92 26.01
N ASP A 49 -2.63 -16.90 25.14
CA ASP A 49 -1.70 -17.52 24.21
C ASP A 49 -1.83 -17.05 22.74
N ASP A 50 -2.93 -16.40 22.33
CA ASP A 50 -3.07 -15.88 20.95
C ASP A 50 -3.52 -14.41 20.87
N ILE A 51 -2.52 -13.54 20.64
CA ILE A 51 -2.67 -12.08 20.51
C ILE A 51 -3.46 -11.69 19.23
N LEU A 52 -3.71 -12.63 18.31
CA LEU A 52 -4.39 -12.39 17.03
C LEU A 52 -5.92 -12.63 17.09
N ASP A 53 -6.44 -13.50 17.98
CA ASP A 53 -7.88 -13.84 18.08
C ASP A 53 -8.62 -13.11 19.23
N ASN A 54 -8.09 -11.95 19.66
CA ASN A 54 -8.76 -11.09 20.65
C ASN A 54 -10.15 -10.63 20.18
N ARG A 55 -11.20 -11.05 20.90
CA ARG A 55 -12.59 -10.71 20.60
C ARG A 55 -13.11 -9.56 21.46
N ILE A 56 -13.71 -8.59 20.79
CA ILE A 56 -14.49 -7.51 21.39
C ILE A 56 -15.96 -7.90 21.22
N THR A 57 -16.71 -8.02 22.31
CA THR A 57 -18.15 -8.29 22.30
C THR A 57 -18.89 -7.14 22.97
N PHE A 58 -19.89 -6.55 22.32
CA PHE A 58 -20.71 -5.51 22.95
C PHE A 58 -21.55 -6.09 24.08
N LYS A 59 -21.61 -5.40 25.22
CA LYS A 59 -22.43 -5.80 26.36
C LYS A 59 -23.91 -5.79 25.98
N PRO A 60 -24.70 -6.84 26.27
CA PRO A 60 -26.09 -6.94 25.83
C PRO A 60 -26.99 -5.77 26.29
N ASP A 61 -26.76 -5.22 27.48
CA ASP A 61 -27.49 -4.07 28.03
C ASP A 61 -27.08 -2.72 27.41
N LYS A 62 -25.92 -2.66 26.75
CA LYS A 62 -25.37 -1.47 26.08
C LYS A 62 -25.65 -1.46 24.58
N TYR A 63 -26.18 -2.56 24.05
CA TYR A 63 -26.44 -2.73 22.62
C TYR A 63 -27.45 -1.70 22.07
N ASP A 64 -28.52 -1.39 22.82
CA ASP A 64 -29.52 -0.40 22.40
C ASP A 64 -28.98 1.05 22.43
N PHE A 65 -27.96 1.34 23.26
CA PHE A 65 -27.27 2.64 23.31
C PHE A 65 -26.40 2.88 22.08
N ILE A 66 -25.64 1.86 21.64
CA ILE A 66 -24.73 1.97 20.48
C ILE A 66 -25.47 1.74 19.15
N MET A 67 -26.28 0.68 19.05
CA MET A 67 -26.76 0.17 17.76
C MET A 67 -28.21 0.55 17.43
N ARG A 68 -29.02 1.04 18.40
CA ARG A 68 -30.42 1.52 18.20
C ARG A 68 -31.28 0.64 17.26
N ARG A 69 -31.11 -0.69 17.38
CA ARG A 69 -31.76 -1.80 16.66
C ARG A 69 -32.03 -1.64 15.15
N HIS A 70 -31.34 -2.48 14.38
CA HIS A 70 -31.88 -3.15 13.19
C HIS A 70 -31.63 -4.66 13.28
N SER A 71 -32.43 -5.47 12.58
CA SER A 71 -32.53 -6.92 12.79
C SER A 71 -31.50 -7.77 12.05
N ASP A 72 -30.56 -7.18 11.33
CA ASP A 72 -29.61 -7.86 10.43
C ASP A 72 -28.12 -7.58 10.74
N ASN A 73 -27.83 -6.97 11.90
CA ASN A 73 -26.49 -6.49 12.29
C ASN A 73 -25.85 -5.46 11.34
N SER A 74 -26.61 -4.80 10.46
CA SER A 74 -26.14 -3.66 9.68
C SER A 74 -26.47 -2.32 10.36
N HIS A 75 -25.54 -1.35 10.27
CA HIS A 75 -25.78 0.00 10.78
C HIS A 75 -26.41 0.88 9.70
N ASP A 76 -27.50 1.55 10.05
CA ASP A 76 -28.16 2.55 9.22
C ASP A 76 -27.40 3.89 9.31
N TRP A 77 -26.42 4.06 8.43
CA TRP A 77 -25.56 5.26 8.32
C TRP A 77 -26.32 6.56 8.00
N SER A 78 -27.65 6.54 7.82
CA SER A 78 -28.45 7.76 7.68
C SER A 78 -28.80 8.44 9.02
N LYS A 79 -28.58 7.75 10.15
CA LYS A 79 -28.85 8.28 11.50
C LYS A 79 -27.57 8.78 12.17
N PRO A 80 -27.62 9.90 12.94
CA PRO A 80 -26.46 10.36 13.70
C PRO A 80 -26.08 9.35 14.78
N MET A 81 -24.77 9.08 14.88
CA MET A 81 -24.17 8.22 15.91
C MET A 81 -24.41 8.77 17.33
N ALA A 82 -24.23 7.93 18.35
CA ALA A 82 -24.48 8.28 19.76
C ALA A 82 -23.61 9.44 20.32
N PHE A 83 -22.60 9.89 19.56
CA PHE A 83 -21.67 10.95 19.96
C PHE A 83 -21.74 12.13 18.98
N SER A 84 -21.58 13.34 19.50
CA SER A 84 -21.58 14.59 18.72
C SER A 84 -20.37 14.72 17.79
N ASP A 85 -20.48 15.55 16.75
CA ASP A 85 -19.37 15.89 15.85
C ASP A 85 -18.12 16.40 16.59
N ARG A 86 -18.31 17.08 17.74
CA ARG A 86 -17.21 17.55 18.59
C ARG A 86 -16.47 16.40 19.25
N GLN A 87 -17.18 15.39 19.74
CA GLN A 87 -16.60 14.17 20.30
C GLN A 87 -15.89 13.36 19.22
N TRP A 88 -16.48 13.20 18.02
CA TRP A 88 -15.84 12.52 16.89
C TRP A 88 -14.56 13.21 16.42
N LYS A 89 -14.57 14.54 16.25
CA LYS A 89 -13.35 15.31 15.91
C LYS A 89 -12.28 15.15 16.98
N ALA A 90 -12.67 15.16 18.26
CA ALA A 90 -11.73 14.96 19.36
C ALA A 90 -11.10 13.56 19.35
N LEU A 91 -11.92 12.50 19.20
CA LEU A 91 -11.44 11.13 19.10
C LEU A 91 -10.53 10.94 17.89
N ILE A 92 -10.91 11.45 16.72
CA ILE A 92 -10.10 11.42 15.50
C ILE A 92 -8.75 12.13 15.72
N SER A 93 -8.73 13.29 16.38
CA SER A 93 -7.49 13.98 16.75
C SER A 93 -6.58 13.09 17.61
N LEU A 94 -7.15 12.46 18.65
CA LEU A 94 -6.40 11.62 19.58
C LEU A 94 -5.81 10.37 18.91
N ILE A 95 -6.62 9.60 18.17
CA ILE A 95 -6.15 8.39 17.48
C ILE A 95 -5.25 8.70 16.27
N SER A 96 -5.25 9.94 15.80
CA SER A 96 -4.34 10.40 14.74
C SER A 96 -2.93 10.71 15.25
N ARG A 97 -2.65 10.65 16.56
CA ARG A 97 -1.32 10.99 17.10
C ARG A 97 -0.29 9.90 16.89
N SER A 98 0.99 10.29 16.81
CA SER A 98 2.13 9.45 16.42
C SER A 98 2.27 8.13 17.17
N TRP A 99 1.85 8.05 18.44
CA TRP A 99 1.88 6.79 19.19
C TRP A 99 0.91 5.74 18.67
N PHE A 100 -0.36 6.11 18.40
CA PHE A 100 -1.35 5.23 17.76
C PHE A 100 -0.93 4.79 16.35
N ARG A 101 0.15 5.36 15.82
CA ARG A 101 0.72 5.02 14.54
C ARG A 101 1.81 3.94 14.61
N ARG A 102 2.25 3.49 15.79
CA ARG A 102 3.36 2.53 15.98
C ARG A 102 2.84 1.08 15.84
N LEU A 103 3.63 0.18 15.25
CA LEU A 103 3.17 -1.21 15.02
C LEU A 103 2.93 -2.00 16.33
N TRP A 104 3.62 -1.61 17.40
CA TRP A 104 3.76 -2.37 18.64
C TRP A 104 2.78 -2.02 19.76
N ILE A 105 1.84 -1.09 19.51
CA ILE A 105 0.81 -0.67 20.48
C ILE A 105 0.08 -1.87 21.09
N ARG A 106 -0.22 -2.90 20.27
CA ARG A 106 -0.90 -4.11 20.75
C ARG A 106 -0.06 -4.86 21.78
N GLN A 107 1.26 -4.91 21.65
CA GLN A 107 2.12 -5.52 22.66
C GLN A 107 2.33 -4.61 23.86
N GLU A 108 2.51 -3.30 23.64
CA GLU A 108 2.68 -2.29 24.70
C GLU A 108 1.46 -2.17 25.64
N ILE A 109 0.23 -2.31 25.11
CA ILE A 109 -1.00 -2.27 25.92
C ILE A 109 -1.40 -3.66 26.41
N LEU A 110 -1.49 -4.67 25.52
CA LEU A 110 -2.22 -5.90 25.83
C LEU A 110 -1.40 -6.88 26.68
N LEU A 111 -0.07 -6.89 26.54
CA LEU A 111 0.81 -7.76 27.33
C LEU A 111 1.14 -7.17 28.70
N ALA A 112 0.97 -5.85 28.87
CA ALA A 112 1.36 -5.10 30.06
C ALA A 112 0.27 -5.04 31.16
N GLY A 113 -0.91 -5.58 30.89
CA GLY A 113 -2.02 -5.63 31.84
C GLY A 113 -2.71 -4.28 32.11
N LYS A 114 -3.63 -4.31 33.07
CA LYS A 114 -4.63 -3.25 33.32
C LYS A 114 -4.07 -1.96 33.94
N ASP A 115 -2.83 -1.98 34.44
CA ASP A 115 -2.22 -0.85 35.17
C ASP A 115 -1.37 0.08 34.28
N THR A 116 -1.48 -0.06 32.95
CA THR A 116 -0.72 0.73 31.96
C THR A 116 -1.08 2.22 32.00
N ILE A 117 -0.07 3.07 32.22
CA ILE A 117 -0.16 4.55 32.19
C ILE A 117 0.40 5.06 30.83
N ILE A 118 0.38 6.37 30.55
CA ILE A 118 0.46 6.90 29.17
C ILE A 118 1.42 8.14 29.05
N LEU A 119 2.76 7.96 28.83
CA LEU A 119 3.85 8.96 28.45
C LEU A 119 4.90 8.40 27.39
N VAL A 120 5.46 9.15 26.37
CA VAL A 120 5.87 8.59 25.01
C VAL A 120 7.39 8.32 24.77
N THR A 121 7.72 8.02 23.50
CA THR A 121 8.92 7.40 22.94
C THR A 121 9.32 7.98 21.55
N GLU A 122 10.32 7.35 20.93
CA GLU A 122 11.34 7.88 20.03
C GLU A 122 11.14 7.48 18.53
N PRO A 123 11.42 8.35 17.55
CA PRO A 123 11.31 8.06 16.11
C PRO A 123 12.00 6.79 15.61
N ARG A 124 13.25 6.52 16.03
CA ARG A 124 14.09 5.42 15.49
C ARG A 124 13.51 4.02 15.73
N ASP A 125 12.62 3.88 16.73
CA ASP A 125 11.92 2.62 17.02
C ASP A 125 11.06 2.12 15.85
N ARG A 126 10.74 2.99 14.86
CA ARG A 126 10.09 2.61 13.60
C ARG A 126 10.80 1.49 12.86
N VAL A 127 12.13 1.47 12.91
CA VAL A 127 12.97 0.42 12.34
C VAL A 127 13.37 -0.60 13.41
N PHE A 128 13.92 -0.12 14.53
CA PHE A 128 14.53 -1.02 15.53
C PHE A 128 13.54 -1.98 16.16
N ALA A 129 12.27 -1.58 16.35
CA ALA A 129 11.26 -2.50 16.86
C ALA A 129 10.98 -3.63 15.85
N LEU A 130 10.91 -3.34 14.54
CA LEU A 130 10.64 -4.34 13.49
C LEU A 130 11.68 -5.47 13.43
N LEU A 131 12.90 -5.24 13.92
CA LEU A 131 13.95 -6.26 14.01
C LEU A 131 13.53 -7.47 14.87
N GLY A 132 12.60 -7.28 15.81
CA GLY A 132 12.03 -8.36 16.63
C GLY A 132 10.85 -9.12 16.02
N LEU A 133 10.31 -8.65 14.88
CA LEU A 133 9.22 -9.33 14.14
C LEU A 133 9.67 -9.94 12.81
N ALA A 134 10.67 -9.35 12.16
CA ALA A 134 11.11 -9.82 10.87
C ALA A 134 11.96 -11.09 11.02
N GLU A 135 11.39 -12.22 10.59
CA GLU A 135 12.04 -13.52 10.57
C GLU A 135 13.10 -13.61 9.45
N GLY A 136 14.20 -14.31 9.72
CA GLY A 136 15.28 -14.56 8.77
C GLY A 136 16.50 -13.65 8.92
N GLY A 137 17.51 -13.86 8.06
CA GLY A 137 18.81 -13.19 8.15
C GLY A 137 18.81 -11.69 7.83
N PHE A 138 17.69 -11.13 7.38
CA PHE A 138 17.55 -9.69 7.11
C PHE A 138 17.97 -8.83 8.31
N THR A 139 17.53 -9.18 9.50
CA THR A 139 17.67 -8.35 10.72
C THR A 139 19.04 -8.43 11.39
N SER A 140 19.81 -9.51 11.17
CA SER A 140 21.04 -9.79 11.92
C SER A 140 22.20 -8.81 11.69
N GLU A 141 22.13 -8.01 10.62
CA GLU A 141 23.14 -7.01 10.25
C GLU A 141 22.74 -5.56 10.58
N ILE A 142 21.49 -5.32 11.00
CA ILE A 142 21.03 -3.97 11.36
C ILE A 142 21.41 -3.68 12.81
N VAL A 143 22.51 -2.94 12.99
CA VAL A 143 22.99 -2.51 14.31
C VAL A 143 22.08 -1.42 14.88
N VAL A 144 21.50 -1.69 16.05
CA VAL A 144 20.73 -0.71 16.84
C VAL A 144 21.67 0.36 17.38
N ASP A 145 21.61 1.56 16.81
CA ASP A 145 22.41 2.71 17.23
C ASP A 145 21.58 4.00 17.25
N TYR A 146 21.20 4.44 18.44
CA TYR A 146 20.42 5.66 18.65
C TYR A 146 21.21 6.96 18.40
N ARG A 147 22.52 6.90 18.13
CA ARG A 147 23.35 8.07 17.78
C ARG A 147 23.26 8.45 16.30
N LYS A 148 22.79 7.55 15.43
CA LYS A 148 22.52 7.83 14.01
C LYS A 148 21.36 8.81 13.87
N ASP A 149 21.32 9.59 12.79
CA ASP A 149 20.11 10.34 12.45
C ASP A 149 18.98 9.41 11.99
N VAL A 150 17.72 9.83 12.19
CA VAL A 150 16.53 9.05 11.82
C VAL A 150 16.56 8.65 10.33
N LYS A 151 16.97 9.59 9.47
CA LYS A 151 17.21 9.40 8.03
C LYS A 151 18.22 8.28 7.75
N ASP A 152 19.34 8.23 8.49
CA ASP A 152 20.35 7.18 8.30
C ASP A 152 19.78 5.81 8.69
N VAL A 153 19.03 5.74 9.80
CA VAL A 153 18.37 4.49 10.24
C VAL A 153 17.34 4.00 9.21
N HIS A 154 16.57 4.90 8.60
CA HIS A 154 15.61 4.55 7.54
C HIS A 154 16.30 4.12 6.23
N ARG A 155 17.38 4.81 5.82
CA ARG A 155 18.19 4.43 4.65
C ARG A 155 18.80 3.05 4.85
N ASP A 156 19.46 2.81 5.98
CA ASP A 156 20.15 1.56 6.25
C ASP A 156 19.16 0.37 6.25
N ALA A 157 17.92 0.59 6.73
CA ALA A 157 16.83 -0.39 6.64
C ALA A 157 16.38 -0.66 5.20
N LEU A 158 16.18 0.39 4.38
CA LEU A 158 15.84 0.26 2.96
C LEU A 158 16.93 -0.53 2.20
N VAL A 159 18.19 -0.08 2.30
CA VAL A 159 19.34 -0.68 1.62
C VAL A 159 19.46 -2.16 1.98
N ARG A 160 19.37 -2.49 3.28
CA ARG A 160 19.46 -3.87 3.76
C ARG A 160 18.29 -4.72 3.27
N ALA A 161 17.06 -4.20 3.26
CA ALA A 161 15.89 -4.95 2.83
C ALA A 161 15.96 -5.25 1.33
N SER A 162 16.32 -4.25 0.53
CA SER A 162 16.46 -4.41 -0.91
C SER A 162 17.60 -5.36 -1.30
N THR A 163 18.73 -5.29 -0.61
CA THR A 163 19.85 -6.22 -0.80
C THR A 163 19.46 -7.65 -0.42
N TYR A 164 18.80 -7.85 0.72
CA TYR A 164 18.46 -9.19 1.23
C TYR A 164 17.32 -9.87 0.45
N HIS A 165 16.29 -9.11 0.05
CA HIS A 165 15.15 -9.64 -0.70
C HIS A 165 15.34 -9.62 -2.22
N GLN A 166 16.42 -9.00 -2.71
CA GLN A 166 16.69 -8.73 -4.13
C GLN A 166 15.50 -8.01 -4.80
N ASP A 167 14.93 -7.00 -4.14
CA ASP A 167 13.80 -6.23 -4.67
C ASP A 167 13.77 -4.78 -4.18
N LEU A 168 12.91 -3.96 -4.77
CA LEU A 168 12.71 -2.55 -4.41
C LEU A 168 11.31 -2.32 -3.80
N LYS A 169 10.78 -3.28 -3.02
CA LYS A 169 9.43 -3.15 -2.44
C LYS A 169 9.29 -1.96 -1.51
N LEU A 170 10.27 -1.67 -0.67
CA LEU A 170 10.20 -0.54 0.27
C LEU A 170 10.21 0.84 -0.41
N MET A 171 10.48 0.93 -1.72
CA MET A 171 10.29 2.18 -2.47
C MET A 171 8.82 2.63 -2.53
N SER A 172 7.83 1.76 -2.27
CA SER A 172 6.42 2.17 -2.15
C SER A 172 6.10 3.01 -0.91
N LEU A 173 7.08 3.20 -0.01
CA LEU A 173 7.02 4.06 1.18
C LEU A 173 7.78 5.38 0.99
N CYS A 174 8.41 5.57 -0.17
CA CYS A 174 9.17 6.77 -0.49
C CYS A 174 8.26 7.81 -1.18
N ASP A 175 8.40 9.06 -0.78
CA ASP A 175 7.68 10.19 -1.35
C ASP A 175 8.54 11.47 -1.31
N SER A 176 8.06 12.52 -1.96
CA SER A 176 8.76 13.82 -2.00
C SER A 176 8.86 14.59 -0.66
N ALA A 177 8.48 14.01 0.48
CA ALA A 177 8.61 14.65 1.80
C ALA A 177 9.95 14.36 2.50
N SER A 178 10.75 13.42 1.98
CA SER A 178 12.10 13.09 2.47
C SER A 178 13.20 13.63 1.56
N GLU A 179 14.44 13.66 2.07
CA GLU A 179 15.62 14.15 1.34
C GLU A 179 16.88 13.34 1.70
N PRO A 180 17.48 12.55 0.78
CA PRO A 180 16.96 12.15 -0.52
C PRO A 180 15.56 11.57 -0.55
N THR A 181 14.89 11.81 -1.67
CA THR A 181 13.49 11.40 -1.93
C THR A 181 13.31 9.89 -2.06
N TRP A 182 14.40 9.15 -2.28
CA TRP A 182 14.41 7.69 -2.35
C TRP A 182 14.54 7.01 -0.98
N ILE A 183 14.66 7.76 0.13
CA ILE A 183 14.65 7.23 1.49
C ILE A 183 13.23 7.38 2.08
N PRO A 184 12.62 6.33 2.66
CA PRO A 184 11.26 6.42 3.16
C PRO A 184 11.17 7.21 4.47
N ASP A 185 10.19 8.11 4.57
CA ASP A 185 9.80 8.70 5.84
C ASP A 185 8.81 7.77 6.58
N LEU A 186 9.37 6.89 7.41
CA LEU A 186 8.58 5.95 8.22
C LEU A 186 7.78 6.61 9.36
N GLU A 187 7.99 7.90 9.65
CA GLU A 187 7.08 8.66 10.53
C GLU A 187 5.75 8.96 9.81
N ARG A 188 5.83 9.22 8.50
CA ARG A 188 4.69 9.54 7.63
C ARG A 188 3.95 8.33 7.06
N ILE A 189 4.47 7.10 7.20
CA ILE A 189 3.93 5.88 6.59
C ILE A 189 2.39 5.70 6.72
N GLN A 190 1.80 6.12 7.85
CA GLN A 190 0.35 6.01 8.05
C GLN A 190 -0.48 7.10 7.35
N LEU A 191 0.13 8.20 6.95
CA LEU A 191 -0.50 9.18 6.05
C LEU A 191 -0.50 8.68 4.60
N GLN A 192 0.52 7.92 4.20
CA GLN A 192 0.74 7.52 2.80
C GLN A 192 -0.26 6.48 2.27
N ARG A 193 -0.97 5.75 3.17
CA ARG A 193 -1.82 4.58 2.85
C ARG A 193 -1.11 3.68 1.81
N PRO A 194 -0.02 2.99 2.21
CA PRO A 194 0.89 2.35 1.28
C PRO A 194 0.19 1.41 0.32
N ILE A 195 0.55 1.48 -0.95
CA ILE A 195 0.14 0.50 -1.94
C ILE A 195 1.05 -0.70 -1.73
N THR A 196 0.45 -1.84 -1.40
CA THR A 196 1.16 -3.07 -1.02
C THR A 196 1.26 -4.08 -2.17
N TYR A 197 0.67 -3.79 -3.32
CA TYR A 197 0.57 -4.74 -4.41
C TYR A 197 0.69 -4.12 -5.81
N GLY A 198 1.49 -4.79 -6.62
CA GLY A 198 1.61 -4.65 -8.07
C GLY A 198 2.57 -5.71 -8.60
N ARG A 199 2.63 -5.90 -9.92
CA ARG A 199 3.62 -6.75 -10.58
C ARG A 199 4.40 -5.96 -11.65
N ALA A 200 4.63 -4.67 -11.41
CA ALA A 200 5.12 -3.73 -12.43
C ALA A 200 6.41 -4.18 -13.12
N ALA A 201 7.44 -4.48 -12.34
CA ALA A 201 8.69 -5.03 -12.86
C ALA A 201 8.78 -6.57 -12.72
N LEU A 202 7.65 -7.27 -12.51
CA LEU A 202 7.59 -8.72 -12.29
C LEU A 202 8.62 -9.15 -11.23
N CYS A 203 9.44 -10.16 -11.53
CA CYS A 203 10.55 -10.62 -10.72
C CYS A 203 11.90 -10.37 -11.43
N SER A 204 12.15 -9.13 -11.85
CA SER A 204 13.31 -8.77 -12.70
C SER A 204 14.62 -8.39 -11.98
N ALA A 205 14.65 -8.32 -10.66
CA ALA A 205 15.86 -7.93 -9.94
C ALA A 205 16.76 -9.13 -9.60
N GLU A 206 17.97 -9.08 -10.15
CA GLU A 206 19.15 -9.69 -9.54
C GLU A 206 20.26 -8.65 -9.32
N ASN A 207 20.43 -7.66 -10.23
CA ASN A 207 21.45 -6.60 -10.14
C ASN A 207 20.98 -5.20 -10.66
N GLY A 208 19.67 -4.91 -10.64
CA GLY A 208 19.10 -3.70 -11.29
C GLY A 208 19.24 -2.37 -10.53
N HIS A 209 20.02 -2.31 -9.45
CA HIS A 209 20.16 -1.11 -8.61
C HIS A 209 21.47 -1.08 -7.82
N ALA A 210 21.95 0.12 -7.47
CA ALA A 210 23.09 0.33 -6.60
C ALA A 210 22.88 1.52 -5.64
N PHE A 211 23.17 1.33 -4.36
CA PHE A 211 23.00 2.35 -3.32
C PHE A 211 24.33 3.04 -3.01
N THR A 212 24.27 4.36 -2.82
CA THR A 212 25.33 5.15 -2.18
C THR A 212 24.77 5.87 -0.94
N LYS A 213 25.53 6.78 -0.32
CA LYS A 213 25.05 7.53 0.86
C LYS A 213 23.93 8.52 0.51
N GLU A 214 24.00 9.14 -0.67
CA GLU A 214 23.11 10.23 -1.10
C GLU A 214 22.35 9.92 -2.42
N GLN A 215 22.89 9.03 -3.27
CA GLN A 215 22.28 8.64 -4.54
C GLN A 215 21.86 7.16 -4.57
N LEU A 216 20.76 6.89 -5.28
CA LEU A 216 20.32 5.54 -5.66
C LEU A 216 20.31 5.44 -7.19
N LEU A 217 21.18 4.58 -7.74
CA LEU A 217 21.26 4.29 -9.16
C LEU A 217 20.32 3.12 -9.48
N LEU A 218 19.50 3.27 -10.52
CA LEU A 218 18.44 2.33 -10.88
C LEU A 218 18.42 2.03 -12.36
N GLN A 219 18.01 0.82 -12.73
CA GLN A 219 17.66 0.47 -14.09
C GLN A 219 16.14 0.39 -14.24
N GLY A 220 15.60 1.01 -15.28
CA GLY A 220 14.16 1.08 -15.47
C GLY A 220 13.72 1.37 -16.90
N ILE A 221 12.41 1.24 -17.10
CA ILE A 221 11.73 1.42 -18.38
C ILE A 221 10.87 2.66 -18.27
N ARG A 222 11.11 3.64 -19.15
CA ARG A 222 10.28 4.85 -19.26
C ARG A 222 8.97 4.48 -19.93
N CYS A 223 7.86 4.66 -19.22
CA CYS A 223 6.55 4.20 -19.68
C CYS A 223 5.67 5.35 -20.23
N ASP A 224 5.61 6.48 -19.53
CA ASP A 224 4.71 7.58 -19.90
C ASP A 224 5.14 8.91 -19.23
N TYR A 225 4.37 9.98 -19.46
CA TYR A 225 4.50 11.29 -18.83
C TYR A 225 3.14 11.73 -18.27
N ILE A 226 3.14 12.35 -17.10
CA ILE A 226 1.96 13.05 -16.57
C ILE A 226 1.64 14.26 -17.46
N THR A 227 0.36 14.50 -17.75
CA THR A 227 -0.08 15.64 -18.59
C THR A 227 -1.09 16.54 -17.91
N GLU A 228 -2.07 15.98 -17.19
CA GLU A 228 -3.13 16.77 -16.53
C GLU A 228 -3.43 16.24 -15.13
N LEU A 229 -3.58 17.15 -14.16
CA LEU A 229 -4.14 16.86 -12.84
C LEU A 229 -5.68 16.91 -12.90
N VAL A 230 -6.34 15.80 -12.57
CA VAL A 230 -7.80 15.77 -12.37
C VAL A 230 -8.18 16.18 -10.94
N GLY A 231 -7.39 15.74 -9.95
CA GLY A 231 -7.57 16.09 -8.53
C GLY A 231 -7.53 14.88 -7.59
N PRO A 232 -7.79 15.04 -6.28
CA PRO A 232 -8.00 16.31 -5.59
C PRO A 232 -6.71 17.13 -5.54
N GLN A 233 -6.84 18.45 -5.47
CA GLN A 233 -5.79 19.35 -4.97
C GLN A 233 -5.73 19.31 -3.44
N ASP A 234 -4.67 19.87 -2.83
CA ASP A 234 -4.50 19.83 -1.37
C ASP A 234 -5.62 20.50 -0.56
N SER A 235 -6.33 21.45 -1.16
CA SER A 235 -7.53 22.10 -0.58
C SER A 235 -8.80 21.25 -0.65
N GLN A 236 -8.81 20.14 -1.41
CA GLN A 236 -10.01 19.37 -1.77
C GLN A 236 -10.15 18.04 -1.01
N ASN A 237 -9.68 18.00 0.25
CA ASN A 237 -9.69 16.80 1.10
C ASN A 237 -11.06 16.46 1.71
N SER A 238 -12.11 17.25 1.45
CA SER A 238 -13.45 16.95 1.95
C SER A 238 -14.03 15.73 1.23
N GLN A 239 -14.80 14.90 1.92
CA GLN A 239 -15.36 13.68 1.31
C GLN A 239 -16.21 13.97 0.06
N ALA A 240 -16.88 15.13 0.01
CA ALA A 240 -17.59 15.60 -1.19
C ALA A 240 -16.63 15.99 -2.33
N GLY A 241 -15.50 16.65 -2.04
CA GLY A 241 -14.48 16.97 -3.04
C GLY A 241 -13.79 15.74 -3.62
N LEU A 242 -13.50 14.75 -2.77
CA LEU A 242 -12.96 13.45 -3.21
C LEU A 242 -13.95 12.71 -4.12
N GLN A 243 -15.25 12.68 -3.77
CA GLN A 243 -16.26 12.05 -4.63
C GLN A 243 -16.43 12.78 -5.97
N ALA A 244 -16.48 14.11 -5.96
CA ALA A 244 -16.56 14.91 -7.18
C ALA A 244 -15.36 14.67 -8.11
N THR A 245 -14.17 14.50 -7.53
CA THR A 245 -12.95 14.13 -8.28
C THR A 245 -13.11 12.80 -9.01
N VAL A 246 -13.61 11.75 -8.34
CA VAL A 246 -13.81 10.43 -8.98
C VAL A 246 -14.82 10.52 -10.12
N VAL A 247 -15.90 11.29 -9.96
CA VAL A 247 -16.89 11.49 -11.03
C VAL A 247 -16.29 12.25 -12.22
N ASP A 248 -15.48 13.28 -11.99
CA ASP A 248 -14.79 14.01 -13.06
C ASP A 248 -13.76 13.13 -13.79
N ALA A 249 -12.98 12.35 -13.04
CA ALA A 249 -12.02 11.38 -13.56
C ALA A 249 -12.69 10.32 -14.45
N ALA A 250 -13.84 9.78 -14.01
CA ALA A 250 -14.62 8.83 -14.79
C ALA A 250 -15.14 9.46 -16.09
N ARG A 251 -15.73 10.68 -16.03
CA ARG A 251 -16.20 11.39 -17.24
C ARG A 251 -15.09 11.67 -18.25
N ARG A 252 -13.89 12.03 -17.79
CA ARG A 252 -12.73 12.29 -18.67
C ARG A 252 -12.13 11.02 -19.28
N TYR A 253 -12.02 9.94 -18.50
CA TYR A 253 -11.33 8.72 -18.95
C TYR A 253 -12.21 7.74 -19.73
N LEU A 254 -13.45 7.55 -19.24
CA LEU A 254 -14.44 6.63 -19.81
C LEU A 254 -15.31 7.32 -20.86
N GLY A 255 -15.58 8.63 -20.68
CA GLY A 255 -16.44 9.44 -21.53
C GLY A 255 -17.74 9.87 -20.83
N PRO A 256 -18.49 10.83 -21.40
CA PRO A 256 -19.71 11.36 -20.80
C PRO A 256 -20.93 10.44 -20.93
N GLU A 257 -20.90 9.47 -21.85
CA GLU A 257 -22.04 8.61 -22.20
C GLU A 257 -21.77 7.15 -21.78
N PRO A 258 -22.34 6.66 -20.67
CA PRO A 258 -22.01 5.33 -20.15
C PRO A 258 -22.33 4.15 -21.08
N GLU A 259 -23.33 4.30 -21.95
CA GLU A 259 -23.69 3.36 -23.02
C GLU A 259 -22.52 3.08 -23.99
N THR A 260 -21.54 3.99 -24.06
CA THR A 260 -20.38 3.93 -24.98
C THR A 260 -19.09 3.45 -24.32
N TRP A 261 -19.09 3.21 -23.00
CA TRP A 261 -17.87 2.92 -22.25
C TRP A 261 -17.25 1.58 -22.65
N ASP A 262 -15.95 1.62 -22.96
CA ASP A 262 -15.17 0.41 -23.14
C ASP A 262 -14.99 -0.36 -21.82
N PHE A 263 -15.31 -1.64 -21.83
CA PHE A 263 -15.29 -2.47 -20.62
C PHE A 263 -13.88 -2.61 -20.02
N GLN A 264 -12.82 -2.66 -20.84
CA GLN A 264 -11.45 -2.76 -20.36
C GLN A 264 -11.03 -1.46 -19.64
N LYS A 265 -11.38 -0.29 -20.19
CA LYS A 265 -11.21 1.01 -19.50
C LYS A 265 -11.98 1.08 -18.18
N VAL A 266 -13.23 0.61 -18.15
CA VAL A 266 -14.02 0.54 -16.90
C VAL A 266 -13.31 -0.31 -15.85
N GLN A 267 -12.81 -1.50 -16.22
CA GLN A 267 -12.05 -2.36 -15.30
C GLN A 267 -10.77 -1.70 -14.79
N GLN A 268 -10.02 -1.04 -15.67
CA GLN A 268 -8.81 -0.28 -15.30
C GLN A 268 -9.13 0.84 -14.30
N PHE A 269 -10.19 1.62 -14.54
CA PHE A 269 -10.62 2.71 -13.67
C PHE A 269 -10.93 2.23 -12.24
N PHE A 270 -11.68 1.14 -12.09
CA PHE A 270 -11.95 0.56 -10.77
C PHE A 270 -10.71 -0.06 -10.14
N LEU A 271 -9.87 -0.76 -10.90
CA LEU A 271 -8.63 -1.34 -10.39
C LEU A 271 -7.69 -0.27 -9.80
N MET A 272 -7.58 0.89 -10.45
CA MET A 272 -6.81 2.04 -9.96
C MET A 272 -7.23 2.48 -8.55
N LEU A 273 -8.55 2.55 -8.31
CA LEU A 273 -9.14 3.06 -7.06
C LEU A 273 -9.15 2.03 -5.92
N HIS A 274 -8.82 0.77 -6.21
CA HIS A 274 -8.83 -0.37 -5.28
C HIS A 274 -7.52 -1.16 -5.29
N VAL A 275 -6.39 -0.53 -5.64
CA VAL A 275 -5.10 -1.18 -5.91
C VAL A 275 -4.61 -2.19 -4.84
N SER A 276 -5.01 -2.02 -3.58
CA SER A 276 -4.74 -2.98 -2.49
C SER A 276 -6.00 -3.48 -1.74
N ASP A 277 -7.16 -3.48 -2.43
CA ASP A 277 -8.46 -3.93 -1.92
C ASP A 277 -9.03 -5.08 -2.78
N PHE A 278 -8.55 -6.31 -2.51
CA PHE A 278 -8.69 -7.49 -3.39
C PHE A 278 -10.09 -8.14 -3.44
N PHE A 279 -11.17 -7.40 -3.20
CA PHE A 279 -12.55 -7.94 -3.20
C PHE A 279 -13.27 -7.79 -4.55
N ILE A 280 -12.62 -7.19 -5.55
CA ILE A 280 -13.25 -6.84 -6.82
C ILE A 280 -13.46 -8.08 -7.71
N HIS A 281 -14.56 -8.79 -7.46
CA HIS A 281 -15.10 -9.84 -8.33
C HIS A 281 -15.99 -9.24 -9.43
N ARG A 282 -16.10 -9.89 -10.60
CA ARG A 282 -16.77 -9.33 -11.80
C ARG A 282 -18.21 -8.82 -11.57
N PRO A 283 -19.14 -9.57 -10.95
CA PRO A 283 -20.43 -9.04 -10.47
C PRO A 283 -20.38 -7.78 -9.60
N LEU A 284 -19.34 -7.60 -8.77
CA LEU A 284 -19.16 -6.36 -8.01
C LEU A 284 -18.73 -5.21 -8.93
N ILE A 285 -17.82 -5.46 -9.89
CA ILE A 285 -17.49 -4.47 -10.95
C ILE A 285 -18.75 -4.06 -11.69
N ASN A 286 -19.55 -5.01 -12.18
CA ASN A 286 -20.76 -4.73 -12.95
C ASN A 286 -21.73 -3.85 -12.15
N LYS A 287 -21.99 -4.20 -10.88
CA LYS A 287 -22.84 -3.40 -9.99
C LYS A 287 -22.28 -2.00 -9.74
N MET A 288 -20.97 -1.88 -9.52
CA MET A 288 -20.31 -0.59 -9.29
C MET A 288 -20.27 0.28 -10.56
N HIS A 289 -20.13 -0.35 -11.72
CA HIS A 289 -20.22 0.25 -13.04
C HIS A 289 -21.63 0.80 -13.30
N GLU A 290 -22.67 0.01 -13.09
CA GLU A 290 -24.08 0.43 -13.18
C GLU A 290 -24.34 1.66 -12.28
N GLN A 291 -23.88 1.61 -11.02
CA GLN A 291 -24.02 2.72 -10.07
C GLN A 291 -23.25 3.98 -10.49
N LEU A 292 -22.04 3.84 -11.02
CA LEU A 292 -21.24 4.97 -11.50
C LEU A 292 -21.84 5.59 -12.77
N ALA A 293 -22.38 4.75 -13.67
CA ALA A 293 -23.13 5.16 -14.84
C ALA A 293 -24.38 5.94 -14.46
N GLU A 294 -25.17 5.47 -13.48
CA GLU A 294 -26.30 6.19 -12.91
C GLU A 294 -25.89 7.57 -12.36
N GLN A 295 -24.81 7.66 -11.57
CA GLN A 295 -24.33 8.94 -11.04
C GLN A 295 -23.89 9.91 -12.14
N ILE A 296 -23.24 9.41 -13.21
CA ILE A 296 -22.79 10.24 -14.33
C ILE A 296 -23.98 10.75 -15.15
N SER A 297 -24.91 9.87 -15.53
CA SER A 297 -26.14 10.21 -16.25
C SER A 297 -27.04 11.18 -15.47
N ALA A 298 -27.15 10.99 -14.15
CA ALA A 298 -27.86 11.91 -13.25
C ALA A 298 -27.14 13.26 -13.03
N HIS A 299 -26.00 13.50 -13.70
CA HIS A 299 -25.16 14.70 -13.54
C HIS A 299 -24.72 14.95 -12.09
N SER A 300 -24.63 13.88 -11.29
CA SER A 300 -24.25 13.94 -9.89
C SER A 300 -22.85 14.52 -9.70
N LYS A 301 -22.60 15.06 -8.50
CA LYS A 301 -21.29 15.46 -7.98
C LYS A 301 -20.80 14.55 -6.86
N THR A 302 -21.60 13.54 -6.50
CA THR A 302 -21.31 12.56 -5.45
C THR A 302 -21.32 11.16 -6.04
N LEU A 303 -20.65 10.23 -5.38
CA LEU A 303 -20.64 8.81 -5.76
C LEU A 303 -21.82 8.05 -5.14
N GLY A 304 -22.53 8.66 -4.19
CA GLY A 304 -23.46 7.96 -3.30
C GLY A 304 -22.73 7.13 -2.23
N GLY A 305 -23.49 6.64 -1.25
CA GLY A 305 -22.91 5.95 -0.09
C GLY A 305 -22.18 4.64 -0.45
N GLN A 306 -22.69 3.87 -1.41
CA GLN A 306 -22.14 2.55 -1.75
C GLN A 306 -20.75 2.64 -2.41
N LEU A 307 -20.49 3.70 -3.20
CA LEU A 307 -19.21 3.94 -3.88
C LEU A 307 -18.28 4.88 -3.09
N ALA A 308 -18.68 5.38 -1.92
CA ALA A 308 -17.88 6.33 -1.14
C ALA A 308 -16.51 5.78 -0.70
N HIS A 309 -16.34 4.46 -0.65
CA HIS A 309 -15.07 3.80 -0.34
C HIS A 309 -14.00 3.97 -1.44
N LEU A 310 -14.39 4.28 -2.69
CA LEU A 310 -13.46 4.60 -3.79
C LEU A 310 -12.55 5.80 -3.48
N THR A 311 -12.95 6.68 -2.55
CA THR A 311 -12.12 7.81 -2.13
C THR A 311 -11.01 7.44 -1.15
N TYR A 312 -10.93 6.17 -0.71
CA TYR A 312 -9.97 5.74 0.30
C TYR A 312 -8.52 6.00 -0.13
N TYR A 313 -8.12 5.60 -1.33
CA TYR A 313 -6.74 5.80 -1.79
C TYR A 313 -6.46 7.22 -2.34
N LEU A 314 -7.45 8.13 -2.42
CA LEU A 314 -7.23 9.55 -2.77
C LEU A 314 -6.69 10.42 -1.62
N HIS A 315 -6.60 9.87 -0.41
CA HIS A 315 -5.99 10.56 0.72
C HIS A 315 -4.47 10.62 0.50
N ASN A 316 -3.91 11.83 0.40
CA ASN A 316 -2.50 12.09 0.04
C ASN A 316 -2.08 11.56 -1.35
N ARG A 317 -3.04 11.39 -2.26
CA ARG A 317 -2.82 11.10 -3.68
C ARG A 317 -3.73 11.97 -4.54
N SER A 318 -3.49 11.94 -5.86
CA SER A 318 -4.32 12.59 -6.87
C SER A 318 -4.44 11.71 -8.11
N ILE A 319 -5.51 11.87 -8.87
CA ILE A 319 -5.73 11.29 -10.18
C ILE A 319 -5.16 12.22 -11.24
N TYR A 320 -4.45 11.63 -12.19
CA TYR A 320 -3.82 12.28 -13.33
C TYR A 320 -4.20 11.58 -14.63
N LEU A 321 -4.17 12.34 -15.72
CA LEU A 321 -4.05 11.80 -17.08
C LEU A 321 -2.59 11.84 -17.53
N THR A 322 -2.29 11.01 -18.52
CA THR A 322 -0.95 10.81 -19.08
C THR A 322 -0.92 11.02 -20.58
N LYS A 323 0.28 11.09 -21.16
CA LYS A 323 0.51 11.37 -22.58
C LYS A 323 0.03 10.24 -23.48
N MET A 324 0.11 8.97 -23.06
CA MET A 324 -0.51 7.85 -23.78
C MET A 324 -2.01 7.69 -23.50
N GLY A 325 -2.63 8.62 -22.77
CA GLY A 325 -4.07 8.62 -22.49
C GLY A 325 -4.52 7.67 -21.38
N SER A 326 -3.58 7.11 -20.60
CA SER A 326 -3.89 6.32 -19.39
C SER A 326 -4.31 7.22 -18.23
N ILE A 327 -5.12 6.67 -17.32
CA ILE A 327 -5.45 7.28 -16.03
C ILE A 327 -4.54 6.71 -14.92
N VAL A 328 -4.10 7.57 -14.01
CA VAL A 328 -3.11 7.22 -12.98
C VAL A 328 -3.49 7.81 -11.63
N LEU A 329 -3.51 6.98 -10.59
CA LEU A 329 -3.51 7.45 -9.20
C LEU A 329 -2.06 7.61 -8.73
N GLY A 330 -1.60 8.85 -8.58
CA GLY A 330 -0.21 9.19 -8.25
C GLY A 330 -0.04 9.96 -6.93
N PRO A 331 1.21 10.23 -6.52
CA PRO A 331 1.51 11.14 -5.42
C PRO A 331 0.91 12.53 -5.66
N ARG A 332 0.77 13.34 -4.61
CA ARG A 332 0.34 14.74 -4.78
C ARG A 332 1.44 15.61 -5.36
N GLY A 333 1.02 16.68 -6.03
CA GLY A 333 1.94 17.68 -6.57
C GLY A 333 2.73 17.21 -7.80
N CYS A 334 2.40 16.06 -8.41
CA CYS A 334 2.96 15.73 -9.72
C CYS A 334 2.56 16.82 -10.74
N GLN A 335 3.50 17.18 -11.61
CA GLN A 335 3.37 18.22 -12.62
C GLN A 335 3.27 17.61 -14.02
N PRO A 336 2.80 18.36 -15.03
CA PRO A 336 3.02 18.00 -16.42
C PRO A 336 4.51 17.74 -16.68
N ASP A 337 4.79 16.77 -17.55
CA ASP A 337 6.12 16.25 -17.89
C ASP A 337 6.87 15.49 -16.77
N ASP A 338 6.31 15.31 -15.57
CA ASP A 338 6.81 14.30 -14.61
C ASP A 338 6.72 12.89 -15.25
N LEU A 339 7.78 12.09 -15.12
CA LEU A 339 7.93 10.81 -15.82
C LEU A 339 7.32 9.65 -15.04
N VAL A 340 6.65 8.73 -15.73
CA VAL A 340 6.20 7.44 -15.19
C VAL A 340 7.21 6.35 -15.59
N VAL A 341 7.85 5.72 -14.61
CA VAL A 341 8.95 4.76 -14.81
C VAL A 341 8.67 3.46 -14.03
N VAL A 342 9.04 2.32 -14.61
CA VAL A 342 9.07 1.01 -13.94
C VAL A 342 10.51 0.58 -13.74
N PHE A 343 10.99 0.59 -12.49
CA PHE A 343 12.34 0.15 -12.13
C PHE A 343 12.42 -1.37 -11.92
N LEU A 344 13.49 -1.99 -12.41
CA LEU A 344 13.73 -3.43 -12.25
C LEU A 344 13.78 -3.81 -10.75
N GLY A 345 13.04 -4.85 -10.38
CA GLY A 345 12.80 -5.24 -8.99
C GLY A 345 11.74 -4.44 -8.23
N CYS A 346 11.17 -3.37 -8.79
CA CYS A 346 10.09 -2.65 -8.14
C CYS A 346 8.71 -3.21 -8.52
N HIS A 347 7.92 -3.55 -7.50
CA HIS A 347 6.55 -4.05 -7.69
C HIS A 347 5.55 -2.99 -8.19
N LEU A 348 5.89 -1.69 -8.11
CA LEU A 348 5.04 -0.57 -8.52
C LEU A 348 5.76 0.36 -9.50
N PRO A 349 5.01 1.02 -10.41
CA PRO A 349 5.51 2.17 -11.16
C PRO A 349 5.73 3.37 -10.23
N MET A 350 6.70 4.20 -10.59
CA MET A 350 7.13 5.39 -9.84
C MET A 350 6.96 6.64 -10.71
N VAL A 351 6.64 7.77 -10.07
CA VAL A 351 6.67 9.08 -10.72
C VAL A 351 7.95 9.82 -10.33
N LEU A 352 8.71 10.26 -11.33
CA LEU A 352 9.94 11.03 -11.18
C LEU A 352 9.75 12.47 -11.68
N TRP A 353 10.54 13.40 -11.17
CA TRP A 353 10.76 14.70 -11.81
C TRP A 353 12.25 14.90 -12.06
N SER A 354 12.60 15.47 -13.22
CA SER A 354 14.00 15.83 -13.56
C SER A 354 14.45 17.03 -12.74
N ILE A 355 15.73 17.04 -12.34
CA ILE A 355 16.38 18.20 -11.73
C ILE A 355 17.38 18.80 -12.73
N GLU A 356 18.27 17.94 -13.22
CA GLU A 356 19.29 18.21 -14.23
C GLU A 356 19.25 17.05 -15.25
N ASP A 357 20.14 17.05 -16.25
CA ASP A 357 20.23 15.94 -17.22
C ASP A 357 20.57 14.63 -16.50
N ASP A 358 19.79 13.58 -16.75
CA ASP A 358 19.87 12.23 -16.17
C ASP A 358 19.77 12.12 -14.61
N GLU A 359 19.56 13.23 -13.90
CA GLU A 359 19.34 13.27 -12.45
C GLU A 359 17.89 13.60 -12.06
N TYR A 360 17.32 12.78 -11.17
CA TYR A 360 15.91 12.78 -10.83
C TYR A 360 15.64 12.82 -9.32
N LYS A 361 14.44 13.27 -8.97
CA LYS A 361 13.83 13.05 -7.66
C LYS A 361 12.52 12.29 -7.76
N LEU A 362 12.19 11.55 -6.72
CA LEU A 362 11.03 10.65 -6.65
C LEU A 362 9.82 11.39 -6.06
N ARG A 363 8.73 11.53 -6.82
CA ARG A 363 7.42 11.93 -6.27
C ARG A 363 6.88 10.84 -5.34
N GLY A 364 7.05 9.57 -5.75
CA GLY A 364 6.58 8.38 -5.08
C GLY A 364 5.86 7.38 -6.01
N PRO A 365 5.24 6.32 -5.46
CA PRO A 365 4.58 5.27 -6.24
C PRO A 365 3.23 5.72 -6.83
N CYS A 366 2.92 5.23 -8.03
CA CYS A 366 1.65 5.48 -8.72
C CYS A 366 0.98 4.20 -9.26
N VAL A 367 -0.23 4.37 -9.79
CA VAL A 367 -1.11 3.27 -10.23
C VAL A 367 -1.68 3.53 -11.63
N PRO A 368 -0.87 3.39 -12.71
CA PRO A 368 -1.36 3.07 -14.04
C PRO A 368 -1.77 1.59 -14.09
N PRO A 369 -3.06 1.25 -14.29
CA PRO A 369 -3.56 -0.13 -14.17
C PRO A 369 -2.91 -1.15 -15.12
N SER A 370 -2.58 -0.74 -16.35
CA SER A 370 -1.86 -1.52 -17.36
C SER A 370 -0.50 -2.02 -16.85
N LEU A 371 0.31 -1.11 -16.31
CA LEU A 371 1.66 -1.44 -15.87
C LEU A 371 1.65 -2.40 -14.66
N LEU A 372 0.60 -2.42 -13.83
CA LEU A 372 0.51 -3.36 -12.70
C LEU A 372 0.53 -4.83 -13.12
N ALA A 373 0.20 -5.14 -14.38
CA ALA A 373 0.26 -6.48 -14.96
C ALA A 373 1.60 -6.80 -15.66
N GLY A 374 2.64 -6.00 -15.46
CA GLY A 374 3.97 -6.22 -16.06
C GLY A 374 4.09 -5.82 -17.53
N GLU A 375 3.12 -5.05 -18.05
CA GLU A 375 3.06 -4.64 -19.47
C GLU A 375 4.26 -3.78 -19.91
N ALA A 376 4.90 -3.05 -18.98
CA ALA A 376 6.16 -2.35 -19.24
C ALA A 376 7.29 -3.28 -19.70
N ILE A 377 7.30 -4.53 -19.22
CA ILE A 377 8.35 -5.53 -19.51
C ILE A 377 7.94 -6.49 -20.63
N LEU A 378 6.66 -6.87 -20.69
CA LEU A 378 6.17 -7.95 -21.57
C LEU A 378 5.26 -7.48 -22.71
N GLY A 379 4.98 -6.18 -22.82
CA GLY A 379 3.97 -5.65 -23.73
C GLY A 379 2.55 -5.95 -23.25
N GLU A 380 1.53 -5.61 -24.05
CA GLU A 380 0.12 -5.84 -23.71
C GLU A 380 -0.20 -7.32 -23.42
N LEU A 381 -1.18 -7.56 -22.54
CA LEU A 381 -1.70 -8.92 -22.34
C LEU A 381 -2.36 -9.47 -23.62
N PRO A 382 -2.24 -10.78 -23.92
CA PRO A 382 -2.90 -11.36 -25.08
C PRO A 382 -4.43 -11.16 -25.02
N LYS A 383 -5.07 -10.98 -26.19
CA LYS A 383 -6.49 -10.59 -26.26
C LYS A 383 -7.40 -11.48 -25.40
N GLY A 384 -8.11 -10.85 -24.46
CA GLY A 384 -9.07 -11.51 -23.56
C GLY A 384 -8.47 -12.07 -22.27
N TRP A 385 -7.14 -12.08 -22.11
CA TRP A 385 -6.49 -12.35 -20.83
C TRP A 385 -6.66 -11.15 -19.88
N ARG A 386 -6.69 -11.44 -18.57
CA ARG A 386 -6.79 -10.41 -17.53
C ARG A 386 -6.11 -10.83 -16.23
N LEU A 387 -5.85 -9.85 -15.37
CA LEU A 387 -5.52 -10.09 -13.97
C LEU A 387 -6.81 -10.39 -13.18
N SER A 388 -6.84 -11.50 -12.46
CA SER A 388 -7.99 -12.00 -11.71
C SER A 388 -7.66 -12.12 -10.22
N TYR A 389 -8.64 -11.75 -9.39
CA TYR A 389 -8.53 -11.62 -7.94
C TYR A 389 -9.42 -12.69 -7.29
N PRO A 390 -8.89 -13.90 -7.01
CA PRO A 390 -9.72 -15.08 -6.76
C PRO A 390 -10.45 -15.04 -5.41
N LYS A 391 -9.78 -14.62 -4.33
CA LYS A 391 -10.36 -14.38 -3.00
C LYS A 391 -9.59 -13.30 -2.24
N ARG A 392 -10.19 -12.76 -1.16
CA ARG A 392 -9.52 -11.85 -0.22
C ARG A 392 -8.24 -12.49 0.32
N GLY A 393 -7.10 -11.81 0.11
CA GLY A 393 -5.79 -12.22 0.63
C GLY A 393 -5.04 -13.24 -0.23
N GLU A 394 -5.67 -13.81 -1.28
CA GLU A 394 -4.95 -14.60 -2.28
C GLU A 394 -4.19 -13.68 -3.25
N LYS A 395 -3.04 -14.13 -3.73
CA LYS A 395 -2.28 -13.40 -4.76
C LYS A 395 -3.08 -13.40 -6.08
N PRO A 396 -3.13 -12.28 -6.82
CA PRO A 396 -3.79 -12.23 -8.12
C PRO A 396 -3.07 -13.12 -9.14
N VAL A 397 -3.86 -13.80 -9.95
CA VAL A 397 -3.44 -14.74 -10.99
C VAL A 397 -3.90 -14.23 -12.34
N LEU A 398 -3.28 -14.70 -13.42
CA LEU A 398 -3.78 -14.40 -14.76
C LEU A 398 -4.93 -15.35 -15.08
N GLU A 399 -5.92 -14.86 -15.81
CA GLU A 399 -7.10 -15.61 -16.21
C GLU A 399 -7.27 -15.45 -17.72
N ASP A 400 -7.41 -16.59 -18.39
CA ASP A 400 -7.55 -16.68 -19.84
C ASP A 400 -9.01 -16.42 -20.29
N PRO A 401 -9.30 -16.32 -21.61
CA PRO A 401 -10.65 -16.06 -22.11
C PRO A 401 -11.70 -17.11 -21.71
N ASP A 402 -11.27 -18.35 -21.41
CA ASP A 402 -12.12 -19.46 -20.99
C ASP A 402 -12.38 -19.45 -19.46
N GLY A 403 -11.76 -18.52 -18.73
CA GLY A 403 -11.89 -18.37 -17.27
C GLY A 403 -10.96 -19.27 -16.47
N LYS A 404 -10.02 -19.96 -17.11
CA LYS A 404 -9.01 -20.78 -16.43
C LYS A 404 -7.87 -19.88 -15.93
N ARG A 405 -7.35 -20.22 -14.76
CA ARG A 405 -6.35 -19.43 -14.02
C ARG A 405 -4.95 -19.99 -14.17
N HIS A 406 -3.98 -19.09 -14.31
CA HIS A 406 -2.57 -19.36 -14.57
C HIS A 406 -1.70 -18.53 -13.63
N HIS A 407 -0.69 -19.18 -13.04
CA HIS A 407 0.27 -18.52 -12.15
C HIS A 407 1.53 -18.03 -12.89
N ILE A 408 1.81 -18.62 -14.05
CA ILE A 408 2.85 -18.17 -15.00
C ILE A 408 2.19 -17.21 -15.99
N ASP A 409 2.97 -16.26 -16.49
CA ASP A 409 2.55 -15.29 -17.49
C ASP A 409 2.71 -15.88 -18.90
N PRO A 410 1.67 -15.93 -19.75
CA PRO A 410 1.75 -16.57 -21.07
C PRO A 410 2.74 -15.87 -22.00
N ARG A 411 3.06 -14.59 -21.74
CA ARG A 411 4.09 -13.83 -22.49
C ARG A 411 5.52 -14.29 -22.16
N LEU A 412 5.68 -15.30 -21.29
CA LEU A 412 6.95 -15.94 -20.94
C LEU A 412 7.04 -17.40 -21.41
N ASP A 413 6.01 -17.95 -22.07
CA ASP A 413 5.96 -19.38 -22.44
C ASP A 413 7.02 -19.74 -23.52
N ASP A 414 7.25 -18.84 -24.48
CA ASP A 414 8.25 -19.01 -25.54
C ASP A 414 9.68 -18.62 -25.13
N ILE A 415 9.91 -18.20 -23.87
CA ILE A 415 11.23 -17.75 -23.41
C ILE A 415 11.94 -18.91 -22.68
N PRO A 416 13.10 -19.36 -23.17
CA PRO A 416 13.80 -20.50 -22.58
C PRO A 416 14.24 -20.21 -21.14
N ILE A 417 14.18 -21.27 -20.34
CA ILE A 417 14.64 -21.32 -18.95
C ILE A 417 15.97 -22.09 -18.96
N PRO A 418 17.01 -21.69 -18.19
CA PRO A 418 18.25 -22.46 -18.11
C PRO A 418 18.01 -23.87 -17.54
N GLU A 419 18.76 -24.88 -18.00
CA GLU A 419 18.51 -26.29 -17.66
C GLU A 419 18.63 -26.58 -16.16
N GLU A 420 19.43 -25.80 -15.44
CA GLU A 420 19.66 -25.91 -14.00
C GLU A 420 18.59 -25.20 -13.13
N TRP A 421 17.58 -24.58 -13.74
CA TRP A 421 16.52 -23.83 -13.05
C TRP A 421 15.21 -24.61 -12.98
N GLU A 422 14.83 -25.01 -11.77
CA GLU A 422 13.58 -25.71 -11.50
C GLU A 422 12.54 -24.77 -10.88
N LEU A 423 11.34 -24.71 -11.48
CA LEU A 423 10.22 -23.99 -10.89
C LEU A 423 9.55 -24.84 -9.80
N ARG A 424 9.56 -24.36 -8.56
CA ARG A 424 9.05 -25.08 -7.38
C ARG A 424 8.01 -24.25 -6.60
N TRP A 425 7.27 -24.91 -5.72
CA TRP A 425 6.21 -24.32 -4.89
C TRP A 425 6.59 -24.35 -3.42
N ARG A 426 6.35 -23.25 -2.70
CA ARG A 426 6.37 -23.22 -1.22
C ARG A 426 5.03 -23.73 -0.69
N ASP A 427 5.02 -24.21 0.56
CA ASP A 427 3.82 -24.67 1.27
C ASP A 427 2.69 -23.61 1.30
N ASN A 428 3.05 -22.33 1.26
CA ASN A 428 2.10 -21.20 1.19
C ASN A 428 1.58 -20.88 -0.22
N GLY A 429 1.77 -21.76 -1.20
CA GLY A 429 1.30 -21.60 -2.58
C GLY A 429 2.06 -20.53 -3.38
N THR A 430 3.24 -20.09 -2.93
CA THR A 430 4.09 -19.17 -3.69
C THR A 430 5.10 -19.93 -4.56
N LEU A 431 5.11 -19.63 -5.86
CA LEU A 431 6.14 -20.07 -6.81
C LEU A 431 7.51 -19.44 -6.51
N PHE A 432 8.57 -20.21 -6.74
CA PHE A 432 9.96 -19.75 -6.68
C PHE A 432 10.85 -20.59 -7.60
N TRP A 433 12.03 -20.09 -7.94
CA TRP A 433 13.04 -20.79 -8.72
C TRP A 433 14.08 -21.43 -7.81
N TYR A 434 14.42 -22.69 -8.05
CA TYR A 434 15.54 -23.39 -7.43
C TYR A 434 16.64 -23.60 -8.47
N ILE A 435 17.88 -23.26 -8.12
CA ILE A 435 19.04 -23.29 -9.01
C ILE A 435 19.94 -24.43 -8.55
N ALA A 436 19.87 -25.56 -9.26
CA ALA A 436 20.43 -26.83 -8.81
C ALA A 436 21.96 -26.84 -8.72
N THR A 437 22.64 -26.02 -9.52
CA THR A 437 24.11 -25.85 -9.51
C THR A 437 24.64 -25.07 -8.32
N GLU A 438 23.80 -24.25 -7.68
CA GLU A 438 24.17 -23.36 -6.57
C GLU A 438 23.55 -23.79 -5.22
N ASP A 439 22.65 -24.78 -5.24
CA ASP A 439 21.76 -25.17 -4.12
C ASP A 439 21.05 -23.96 -3.45
N ARG A 440 20.67 -22.97 -4.26
CA ARG A 440 19.92 -21.79 -3.82
C ARG A 440 18.51 -21.75 -4.39
N TRP A 441 17.65 -21.01 -3.71
CA TRP A 441 16.37 -20.57 -4.25
C TRP A 441 16.37 -19.06 -4.45
N THR A 442 15.61 -18.58 -5.43
CA THR A 442 15.35 -17.16 -5.65
C THR A 442 13.90 -16.92 -6.07
N ASN A 443 13.45 -15.68 -5.91
CA ASN A 443 12.19 -15.22 -6.51
C ASN A 443 12.41 -14.57 -7.88
N PHE A 444 13.64 -14.22 -8.24
CA PHE A 444 14.04 -13.67 -9.54
C PHE A 444 13.73 -14.66 -10.67
N ASP A 445 13.21 -14.16 -11.80
CA ASP A 445 12.89 -14.98 -12.98
C ASP A 445 13.84 -14.61 -14.13
N SER A 446 14.70 -15.56 -14.52
CA SER A 446 15.76 -15.38 -15.50
C SER A 446 15.26 -14.90 -16.88
N ARG A 447 13.99 -15.16 -17.22
CA ARG A 447 13.34 -14.72 -18.46
C ARG A 447 13.09 -13.20 -18.52
N VAL A 448 13.14 -12.53 -17.37
CA VAL A 448 13.07 -11.06 -17.23
C VAL A 448 14.36 -10.46 -16.65
N SER A 449 15.49 -11.16 -16.82
CA SER A 449 16.84 -10.63 -16.60
C SER A 449 17.14 -9.41 -17.48
N LEU A 450 17.94 -8.46 -17.00
CA LEU A 450 18.36 -7.26 -17.76
C LEU A 450 18.88 -7.61 -19.18
N GLU A 451 19.70 -8.65 -19.28
CA GLU A 451 20.25 -9.13 -20.55
C GLU A 451 19.15 -9.72 -21.45
N GLY A 452 18.24 -10.52 -20.89
CA GLY A 452 17.07 -11.05 -21.60
C GLY A 452 16.10 -9.96 -22.08
N LEU A 453 15.94 -8.88 -21.32
CA LEU A 453 15.14 -7.71 -21.71
C LEU A 453 15.79 -6.96 -22.87
N ARG A 454 17.09 -6.66 -22.78
CA ARG A 454 17.85 -5.99 -23.85
C ARG A 454 17.90 -6.84 -25.13
N LYS A 455 18.06 -8.17 -25.02
CA LYS A 455 17.98 -9.12 -26.15
C LYS A 455 16.61 -9.13 -26.84
N ARG A 456 15.53 -8.86 -26.09
CA ARG A 456 14.16 -8.71 -26.63
C ARG A 456 13.84 -7.29 -27.13
N GLY A 457 14.80 -6.37 -27.12
CA GLY A 457 14.62 -4.99 -27.59
C GLY A 457 13.91 -4.06 -26.61
N VAL A 458 13.78 -4.44 -25.33
CA VAL A 458 13.22 -3.55 -24.30
C VAL A 458 14.24 -2.47 -23.96
N GLU A 459 13.85 -1.20 -24.10
CA GLU A 459 14.68 -0.04 -23.75
C GLU A 459 14.79 0.11 -22.22
N VAL A 460 15.91 -0.36 -21.66
CA VAL A 460 16.23 -0.22 -20.23
C VAL A 460 17.30 0.84 -20.04
N ILE A 461 16.91 1.92 -19.38
CA ILE A 461 17.66 3.17 -19.14
C ILE A 461 18.20 3.17 -17.70
N ASP A 462 19.39 3.74 -17.49
CA ASP A 462 19.97 3.98 -16.18
C ASP A 462 19.49 5.34 -15.62
N TYR A 463 19.11 5.40 -14.34
CA TYR A 463 18.58 6.59 -13.66
C TYR A 463 19.35 6.86 -12.37
N VAL A 464 19.59 8.14 -12.05
CA VAL A 464 20.19 8.55 -10.77
C VAL A 464 19.16 9.30 -9.93
N LEU A 465 18.75 8.73 -8.79
CA LEU A 465 17.88 9.40 -7.82
C LEU A 465 18.68 10.14 -6.75
N ARG A 466 18.26 11.38 -6.42
CA ARG A 466 18.83 12.25 -5.38
C ARG A 466 17.85 12.63 -4.26
#